data_AF-A0A354YVA4-F1
#
_entry.id   AF-A0A354YVA4-F1
#
_cell.length_a   1.000
_cell.length_b   1.000
_cell.length_c   1.000
_cell.angle_alpha   90.00
_cell.angle_beta   90.00
_cell.angle_gamma   90.00
#
_symmetry.space_group_name_H-M   'P 1'
#
loop_
_entity.id
_entity.type
_entity.pdbx_description
1 polymer ?
#
loop_
_entity_poly.entity_id
_entity_poly.type
_entity_poly.pdbx_seq_one_letter_code
_entity_poly.pdbx_strand_id
1 'polypeptide(L)' 'RAFIPWTYQPGNNELMGRKMYSAQYLKFLALSRLYLDNFAHIQGSWVTQGDRVGQISLLFGADDLGSIMIE' A
#
# COMPACT_ATOMS: atom_id res chain seq x y z
N ARG A 1 -6.45 6.54 13.04
CA ARG A 1 -5.60 7.18 12.00
C ARG A 1 -4.61 6.14 11.54
N ALA A 2 -4.41 5.97 10.23
CA ALA A 2 -3.55 4.94 9.65
C ALA A 2 -2.41 5.55 8.82
N PHE A 3 -1.27 4.87 8.77
CA PHE A 3 -0.25 5.13 7.75
C PHE A 3 -0.63 4.41 6.46
N ILE A 4 -0.46 5.08 5.31
CA ILE A 4 -0.85 4.55 4.00
C ILE A 4 0.36 4.61 3.05
N PRO A 5 0.95 3.47 2.67
CA PRO A 5 2.01 3.43 1.68
C PRO A 5 1.43 3.51 0.27
N TRP A 6 1.31 4.73 -0.26
CA TRP A 6 0.90 4.96 -1.64
C TRP A 6 2.04 4.62 -2.61
N THR A 7 1.78 3.69 -3.52
CA THR A 7 2.72 3.40 -4.61
C THR A 7 2.55 4.40 -5.73
N TYR A 8 3.67 4.86 -6.30
CA TYR A 8 3.66 5.67 -7.52
C TYR A 8 2.90 4.98 -8.66
N GLN A 9 2.01 5.71 -9.32
CA GLN A 9 1.29 5.28 -10.53
C GLN A 9 1.92 5.96 -11.75
N PRO A 10 2.59 5.21 -12.64
CA PRO A 10 3.12 5.77 -13.87
C PRO A 10 2.03 6.03 -14.90
N GLY A 11 2.31 6.94 -15.84
CA GLY A 11 1.37 7.38 -16.87
C GLY A 11 0.71 8.71 -16.47
N ASN A 12 0.49 9.56 -17.48
CA ASN A 12 -0.13 10.87 -17.31
C ASN A 12 0.61 11.83 -16.34
N ASN A 13 1.94 11.71 -16.23
CA ASN A 13 2.77 12.65 -15.48
C ASN A 13 4.21 12.68 -16.04
N GLU A 14 4.98 13.69 -15.64
CA GLU A 14 6.34 13.95 -16.13
C GLU A 14 7.42 13.06 -15.51
N LEU A 15 7.08 12.28 -14.48
CA LEU A 15 8.08 11.58 -13.66
C LEU A 15 8.64 10.32 -14.34
N MET A 16 8.05 9.87 -15.46
CA MET A 16 8.49 8.73 -16.30
C MET A 16 8.93 7.48 -15.51
N GLY A 17 8.39 7.28 -14.31
CA GLY A 17 8.79 6.19 -13.44
C GLY A 17 8.16 4.87 -13.88
N ARG A 18 8.46 3.81 -13.13
CA ARG A 18 7.91 2.47 -13.37
C ARG A 18 6.99 2.03 -12.25
N LYS A 19 5.99 1.22 -12.59
CA LYS A 19 5.11 0.59 -11.60
C LYS A 19 5.94 -0.36 -10.74
N MET A 20 5.67 -0.34 -9.44
CA MET A 20 6.27 -1.25 -8.47
C MET A 20 5.65 -2.66 -8.59
N TYR A 21 6.45 -3.71 -8.38
CA TYR A 21 5.92 -5.08 -8.28
C TYR A 21 5.21 -5.30 -6.94
N SER A 22 4.15 -6.13 -6.93
CA SER A 22 3.37 -6.41 -5.72
C SER A 22 4.23 -6.94 -4.56
N ALA A 23 5.26 -7.74 -4.83
CA ALA A 23 6.17 -8.24 -3.80
C ALA A 23 6.98 -7.12 -3.13
N GLN A 24 7.36 -6.08 -3.88
CA GLN A 24 8.07 -4.93 -3.33
C GLN A 24 7.14 -4.09 -2.45
N TYR A 25 5.88 -3.92 -2.88
CA TYR A 25 4.85 -3.28 -2.07
C TYR A 25 4.62 -4.03 -0.75
N LEU A 26 4.39 -5.34 -0.79
CA LEU A 26 4.17 -6.16 0.41
C LEU A 26 5.39 -6.13 1.35
N LYS A 27 6.60 -6.13 0.80
CA LYS A 27 7.83 -5.98 1.60
C LYS A 27 7.88 -4.62 2.31
N PHE A 28 7.52 -3.54 1.61
CA PHE A 28 7.51 -2.19 2.18
C PHE A 28 6.39 -2.02 3.23
N LEU A 29 5.24 -2.65 3.01
CA LEU A 29 4.14 -2.70 3.97
C LEU A 29 4.58 -3.39 5.27
N ALA A 30 5.21 -4.56 5.17
CA ALA A 30 5.75 -5.28 6.33
C ALA A 30 6.84 -4.47 7.06
N LEU A 31 7.72 -3.80 6.31
CA LEU A 31 8.68 -2.87 6.89
C LEU A 31 7.99 -1.74 7.67
N SER A 32 6.91 -1.16 7.11
CA SER A 32 6.16 -0.10 7.77
C SER A 32 5.58 -0.57 9.11
N ARG A 33 5.02 -1.78 9.17
CA ARG A 33 4.52 -2.39 10.42
C ARG A 33 5.62 -2.58 11.47
N LEU A 34 6.85 -2.89 11.05
CA LEU A 34 7.98 -3.10 11.96
C LEU A 34 8.64 -1.79 12.41
N TYR A 35 8.67 -0.78 11.55
CA TYR A 35 9.45 0.44 11.76
C TYR A 35 8.62 1.60 12.35
N LEU A 36 7.35 1.71 11.96
CA LEU A 36 6.47 2.80 12.37
C LEU A 36 5.72 2.44 13.66
N ASP A 37 6.43 2.47 14.79
CA ASP A 37 5.89 2.14 16.12
C ASP A 37 4.87 3.16 16.67
N ASN A 38 4.76 4.33 16.03
CA ASN A 38 3.90 5.44 16.42
C ASN A 38 2.58 5.52 15.61
N PHE A 39 2.33 4.57 14.71
CA PHE A 39 1.06 4.44 14.00
C PHE A 39 0.31 3.18 14.45
N ALA A 40 -0.90 3.37 14.97
CA ALA A 40 -1.72 2.25 15.45
C ALA A 40 -2.21 1.34 14.31
N HIS A 41 -2.38 1.89 13.11
CA HIS A 41 -2.95 1.20 11.94
C HIS A 41 -2.07 1.38 10.72
N ILE A 42 -1.92 0.31 9.93
CA ILE A 42 -1.32 0.33 8.60
C ILE A 42 -2.39 -0.05 7.58
N GLN A 43 -2.58 0.79 6.56
CA GLN A 43 -3.60 0.56 5.54
C GLN A 43 -3.04 -0.11 4.29
N GLY A 44 -3.65 -1.22 3.87
CA GLY A 44 -3.44 -1.87 2.58
C GLY A 44 -4.20 -1.15 1.44
N SER A 45 -3.56 -1.01 0.27
CA SER A 45 -4.15 -0.34 -0.90
C SER A 45 -4.65 -1.37 -1.93
N TRP A 46 -5.88 -1.87 -1.75
CA TRP A 46 -6.44 -2.85 -2.69
C TRP A 46 -6.86 -2.21 -4.03
N VAL A 47 -7.22 -0.92 -4.06
CA VAL A 47 -7.62 -0.23 -5.30
C VAL A 47 -6.45 -0.10 -6.28
N THR A 48 -5.25 0.19 -5.79
CA THR A 48 -4.07 0.36 -6.66
C THR A 48 -3.30 -0.93 -6.91
N GLN A 49 -3.32 -1.85 -5.94
CA GLN A 49 -2.58 -3.12 -6.01
C GLN A 49 -3.40 -4.29 -6.56
N GLY A 50 -4.72 -4.16 -6.60
CA GLY A 50 -5.65 -5.24 -6.95
C GLY A 50 -6.14 -6.03 -5.75
N ASP A 51 -7.27 -6.70 -5.95
CA ASP A 51 -8.01 -7.51 -4.96
C ASP A 51 -7.13 -8.57 -4.27
N ARG A 52 -6.38 -9.36 -5.03
CA ARG A 52 -5.52 -10.43 -4.49
C ARG A 52 -4.42 -9.89 -3.61
N VAL A 53 -3.76 -8.80 -4.03
CA VAL A 53 -2.71 -8.17 -3.23
C VAL A 53 -3.31 -7.50 -2.00
N GLY A 54 -4.50 -6.90 -2.13
CA GLY A 54 -5.28 -6.40 -1.00
C GLY A 54 -5.53 -7.46 0.07
N GLN A 55 -6.00 -8.65 -0.33
CA GLN A 55 -6.20 -9.77 0.60
C GLN A 55 -4.89 -10.21 1.27
N ILE A 56 -3.82 -10.39 0.49
CA ILE A 56 -2.51 -10.81 1.01
C ILE A 56 -1.89 -9.75 1.93
N SER A 57 -2.19 -8.47 1.73
CA SER A 57 -1.63 -7.38 2.54
C SER A 57 -1.92 -7.50 4.04
N LEU A 58 -3.02 -8.14 4.42
CA LEU A 58 -3.39 -8.44 5.81
C LEU A 58 -2.37 -9.36 6.50
N LEU A 59 -1.70 -10.23 5.73
CA LEU A 59 -0.63 -11.11 6.22
C LEU A 59 0.74 -10.40 6.29
N PHE A 60 0.83 -9.17 5.75
CA PHE A 60 2.05 -8.36 5.67
C PHE A 60 1.95 -7.09 6.54
N GLY A 61 1.07 -7.11 7.55
CA GLY A 61 1.01 -6.08 8.59
C GLY A 61 -0.03 -4.99 8.38
N ALA A 62 -0.85 -5.05 7.31
CA ALA A 62 -2.03 -4.21 7.23
C ALA A 62 -3.15 -4.73 8.15
N ASP A 63 -3.85 -3.80 8.79
CA ASP A 63 -5.05 -4.06 9.59
C ASP A 63 -6.26 -3.21 9.16
N ASP A 64 -6.03 -2.33 8.17
CA ASP A 64 -7.02 -1.48 7.53
C ASP A 64 -6.94 -1.69 6.01
N LEU A 65 -8.08 -1.78 5.32
CA LEU A 65 -8.13 -1.84 3.85
C LEU A 65 -8.87 -0.61 3.37
N GLY A 66 -8.15 0.26 2.65
CA GLY A 66 -8.67 1.58 2.27
C GLY A 66 -9.96 1.50 1.46
N SER A 67 -10.87 2.44 1.66
CA SER A 67 -12.17 2.46 0.99
C SER A 67 -12.09 3.00 -0.45
N ILE A 68 -13.26 3.07 -1.12
CA ILE A 68 -13.46 3.68 -2.45
C ILE A 68 -12.63 4.96 -2.63
N MET A 69 -11.89 5.06 -3.75
CA MET A 69 -11.41 6.35 -4.22
C MET A 69 -12.64 7.15 -4.67
N ILE A 70 -13.17 7.98 -3.79
CA ILE A 70 -13.96 9.13 -4.20
C ILE A 70 -12.94 10.23 -4.47
N GLU A 71 -12.63 10.45 -5.74
CA GLU A 71 -12.10 11.73 -6.22
C GLU A 71 -13.23 12.77 -6.25
#